data_AF-A0A496WF59-F1
#
_entry.id   AF-A0A496WF59-F1
#
_cell.length_a   1.000
_cell.length_b   1.000
_cell.length_c   1.000
_cell.angle_alpha   90.00
_cell.angle_beta   90.00
_cell.angle_gamma   90.00
#
_symmetry.space_group_name_H-M   'P 1'
#
loop_
_entity.id
_entity.type
_entity.pdbx_description
1 polymer ?
#
loop_
_entity_poly.entity_id
_entity_poly.type
_entity_poly.pdbx_seq_one_letter_code
_entity_poly.pdbx_strand_id
1 'polypeptide(L)' 'MKLSDFKALTFDVYGTLIDWESGMVEGLKPLTGRVSHELSRDDILEAHARHESFQQD' A
#
# COMPACT_ATOMS: atom_id res chain seq x y z
N MET A 1 -9.08 22.12 -23.70
CA MET A 1 -9.47 21.20 -22.63
C MET A 1 -8.95 21.76 -21.32
N LYS A 2 -9.86 22.17 -20.44
CA LYS A 2 -9.60 22.70 -19.10
C LYS A 2 -10.27 21.78 -18.08
N LEU A 3 -9.74 21.72 -16.86
CA LEU A 3 -10.37 20.92 -15.78
C LEU A 3 -11.80 21.38 -15.47
N SER A 4 -12.08 22.68 -15.65
CA SER A 4 -13.42 23.25 -15.50
C SER A 4 -14.46 22.78 -16.52
N ASP A 5 -14.03 22.09 -17.58
CA ASP A 5 -14.92 21.58 -18.62
C ASP A 5 -15.68 20.32 -18.13
N PHE A 6 -15.27 19.73 -17.00
CA PHE A 6 -15.83 18.51 -16.43
C PHE A 6 -16.68 18.80 -15.18
N LYS A 7 -17.75 18.03 -15.00
CA LYS A 7 -18.70 18.18 -13.87
C LYS A 7 -18.49 17.17 -12.74
N ALA A 8 -17.69 16.14 -12.98
CA ALA A 8 -17.40 15.10 -12.01
C ALA A 8 -15.95 14.67 -12.14
N LEU A 9 -15.33 14.40 -10.99
CA LEU A 9 -14.01 13.79 -10.89
C LEU A 9 -14.19 12.49 -10.12
N THR A 10 -13.78 11.39 -10.75
CA THR A 10 -13.75 10.06 -10.13
C THR A 10 -12.31 9.73 -9.79
N PHE A 11 -12.04 9.53 -8.51
CA PHE A 11 -10.72 9.17 -8.04
C PHE A 11 -10.70 7.72 -7.61
N ASP A 12 -9.59 7.06 -7.93
CA ASP A 12 -9.17 5.88 -7.19
C ASP A 12 -8.88 6.27 -5.72
N VAL A 13 -8.87 5.29 -4.81
CA VAL A 13 -8.72 5.53 -3.37
C VAL A 13 -7.29 5.23 -2.90
N TYR A 14 -6.77 4.03 -3.17
CA TYR A 14 -5.50 3.56 -2.59
C TYR A 14 -4.31 4.00 -3.44
N GLY A 15 -3.49 4.90 -2.90
CA GLY A 15 -2.36 5.50 -3.62
C GLY A 15 -2.71 6.78 -4.36
N THR A 16 -4.01 7.09 -4.48
CA THR A 16 -4.51 8.36 -5.00
C THR A 16 -5.01 9.29 -3.89
N LEU A 17 -5.87 8.81 -2.99
CA LEU A 17 -6.41 9.59 -1.87
C LEU A 17 -5.80 9.21 -0.52
N ILE A 18 -5.44 7.93 -0.34
CA ILE A 18 -4.89 7.40 0.90
C ILE A 18 -3.51 6.80 0.66
N ASP A 19 -2.55 7.16 1.51
CA ASP A 19 -1.26 6.47 1.64
C ASP A 19 -1.47 5.13 2.36
N TRP A 20 -1.83 4.13 1.57
CA TRP A 20 -2.09 2.77 2.05
C TRP A 20 -0.79 2.05 2.43
N GLU A 21 0.32 2.36 1.79
CA GLU A 21 1.61 1.72 2.03
C GLU A 21 2.14 2.02 3.43
N SER A 22 2.02 3.28 3.90
CA SER A 22 2.37 3.62 5.29
C SER A 22 1.44 2.94 6.28
N GLY A 23 0.14 2.89 5.99
CA GLY A 23 -0.82 2.12 6.79
C GLY A 23 -0.45 0.64 6.89
N MET A 24 -0.01 0.05 5.78
CA MET A 24 0.43 -1.35 5.71
C MET A 24 1.67 -1.61 6.56
N VAL A 25 2.71 -0.79 6.40
CA VAL A 25 3.96 -0.92 7.16
C VAL A 25 3.71 -0.76 8.66
N GLU A 26 2.91 0.22 9.06
CA GLU A 26 2.53 0.43 10.46
C GLU A 26 1.70 -0.74 11.01
N GLY A 27 0.72 -1.22 10.25
CA GLY A 27 -0.12 -2.36 10.64
C GLY A 27 0.68 -3.66 10.82
N LEU A 28 1.74 -3.84 10.03
CA LEU A 28 2.60 -5.02 10.08
C LEU A 28 3.72 -4.94 11.12
N LYS A 29 3.95 -3.79 11.78
CA LYS A 29 4.99 -3.62 12.81
C LYS A 29 5.04 -4.72 13.88
N PRO A 30 3.90 -5.21 14.44
CA PRO A 30 3.94 -6.27 15.46
C PRO A 30 4.50 -7.59 14.95
N LEU A 31 4.46 -7.83 13.64
CA LEU A 31 5.01 -9.01 12.99
C LEU A 31 6.46 -8.77 12.57
N THR A 32 6.74 -7.65 11.89
CA THR A 32 8.09 -7.33 11.40
C THR A 32 9.07 -7.09 12.53
N GLY A 33 8.62 -6.57 13.68
CA GLY A 33 9.43 -6.42 14.89
C GLY A 33 9.86 -7.74 15.55
N ARG A 34 9.34 -8.89 15.10
CA ARG A 34 9.79 -10.22 15.55
C ARG A 34 10.95 -10.79 14.72
N VAL A 35 11.26 -10.14 13.60
CA VAL A 35 12.35 -10.55 12.71
C VAL A 35 13.67 -10.07 13.30
N SER A 36 14.73 -10.87 13.18
CA SER A 36 16.02 -10.62 13.80
C SER A 36 16.89 -9.55 13.11
N HIS A 37 16.46 -9.10 11.93
CA HIS A 37 17.16 -8.09 11.13
C HIS A 37 16.19 -6.97 10.77
N GLU A 38 16.75 -5.80 10.46
CA GLU A 38 15.96 -4.65 9.99
C GLU A 38 15.41 -4.93 8.59
N LEU A 39 14.12 -4.68 8.42
CA LEU A 39 13.45 -4.71 7.13
C LEU A 39 13.22 -3.28 6.66
N SER A 40 13.55 -3.00 5.40
CA SER A 40 13.15 -1.76 4.76
C SER A 40 11.64 -1.75 4.50
N ARG A 41 11.10 -0.57 4.17
CA ARG A 41 9.71 -0.45 3.74
C ARG A 41 9.43 -1.33 2.52
N ASP A 42 10.33 -1.34 1.55
CA ASP A 42 10.17 -2.08 0.31
C ASP A 42 10.18 -3.59 0.55
N ASP A 43 11.05 -4.09 1.45
CA ASP A 43 11.06 -5.50 1.84
C ASP A 43 9.71 -5.95 2.40
N ILE A 44 9.06 -5.10 3.21
CA ILE A 44 7.76 -5.39 3.81
C ILE A 44 6.66 -5.40 2.75
N LEU A 45 6.65 -4.41 1.86
CA LEU A 45 5.63 -4.28 0.81
C LEU A 45 5.74 -5.37 -0.25
N GLU A 46 6.96 -5.73 -0.67
CA GLU A 46 7.20 -6.82 -1.63
C GLU A 46 6.79 -8.18 -1.03
N ALA A 47 7.16 -8.43 0.23
CA ALA A 47 6.74 -9.64 0.92
C ALA A 47 5.21 -9.73 1.03
N HIS A 48 4.53 -8.62 1.34
CA HIS A 48 3.07 -8.56 1.34
C HIS A 48 2.51 -8.87 -0.06
N ALA A 49 2.98 -8.19 -1.11
CA ALA A 49 2.49 -8.38 -2.48
C ALA A 49 2.60 -9.84 -2.95
N ARG A 50 3.70 -10.50 -2.62
CA ARG A 50 3.89 -11.94 -2.90
C ARG A 50 2.84 -12.82 -2.19
N HIS A 51 2.55 -12.52 -0.93
CA HIS A 51 1.56 -13.27 -0.15
C HIS A 51 0.12 -12.99 -0.57
N GLU A 52 -0.17 -11.78 -1.03
CA GLU A 52 -1.47 -11.37 -1.53
C GLU A 52 -1.78 -12.03 -2.87
N SER A 53 -0.82 -11.98 -3.81
CA SER A 53 -0.92 -12.65 -5.10
C SER A 53 -1.15 -14.16 -4.95
N PHE A 54 -0.45 -14.83 -4.03
CA PHE A 54 -0.65 -16.27 -3.78
C PHE A 54 -2.04 -16.59 -3.20
N GLN A 55 -2.68 -15.66 -2.49
CA GLN A 55 -4.01 -15.88 -1.89
C GLN A 55 -5.17 -15.61 -2.86
N GLN A 56 -4.94 -14.84 -3.92
CA GLN A 56 -5.97 -14.49 -4.91
C GLN A 56 -6.06 -15.50 -6.08
N ASP A 57 -5.08 -16.41 -6.19
CA ASP A 57 -5.07 -17.53 -7.14
C ASP A 57 -5.77 -18.79 -6.57
#